data_AF-Q0IEX7-F1
#
_entry.id   AF-Q0IEX7-F1
#
_cell.length_a   1.000
_cell.length_b   1.000
_cell.length_c   1.000
_cell.angle_alpha   90.00
_cell.angle_beta   90.00
_cell.angle_gamma   90.00
#
_symmetry.space_group_name_H-M   'P 1'
#
loop_
_entity.id
_entity.type
_entity.pdbx_description
1 polymer ?
#
loop_
_entity_poly.entity_id
_entity_poly.type
_entity_poly.pdbx_seq_one_letter_code
_entity_poly.pdbx_strand_id
1 'polypeptide(L)'
;MEEQYKAEIEALRTELAQVKLAARSASQAVASTSATMNTRMPDFRELKEYVSTFDPKVPSCLSADIWVKSIDDTGDVYEWTNAVRLHCARLNLGGCAKLWLESCPNAMRDWATFKAEIVKGFPSKKNPIYYHNLLSSRKWKPGETVEEYVYEMLALGRKGGFDEETTVTYITSGLRQYVKRSGMTIGKVCTVETLLEELRWIDSVDAVAASKVADPSPAVQSAQRKTLKSITFM
;
A
#
# COMPACT_ATOMS: atom_id res chain seq x y z
N MET A 1 -4.34 55.45 -58.92
CA MET A 1 -3.23 55.11 -58.01
C MET A 1 -3.76 54.62 -56.66
N GLU A 2 -4.61 55.39 -55.97
CA GLU A 2 -5.18 54.96 -54.67
C GLU A 2 -6.02 53.67 -54.72
N GLU A 3 -6.79 53.45 -55.79
CA GLU A 3 -7.58 52.21 -55.94
C GLU A 3 -6.72 50.96 -56.13
N GLN A 4 -5.57 51.10 -56.82
CA GLN A 4 -4.62 50.00 -56.98
C GLN A 4 -3.99 49.61 -55.65
N TYR A 5 -3.60 50.60 -54.82
CA TYR A 5 -3.08 50.32 -53.49
C TYR A 5 -4.12 49.69 -52.55
N LYS A 6 -5.39 50.09 -52.65
CA LYS A 6 -6.47 49.46 -51.86
C LYS A 6 -6.67 47.99 -52.26
N ALA A 7 -6.68 47.70 -53.56
CA ALA A 7 -6.78 46.33 -54.06
C ALA A 7 -5.60 45.46 -53.62
N GLU A 8 -4.39 46.00 -53.65
CA GLU A 8 -3.17 45.30 -53.22
C GLU A 8 -3.17 44.99 -51.70
N ILE A 9 -3.65 45.93 -50.88
CA ILE A 9 -3.80 45.72 -49.43
C ILE A 9 -4.84 44.62 -49.13
N GLU A 10 -5.94 44.58 -49.88
CA GLU A 10 -6.97 43.57 -49.70
C GLU A 10 -6.50 42.17 -50.14
N ALA A 11 -5.73 42.09 -51.23
CA ALA A 11 -5.08 40.86 -51.66
C ALA A 11 -4.11 40.33 -50.58
N LEU A 12 -3.23 41.19 -50.05
CA LEU A 12 -2.29 40.84 -48.98
C LEU A 12 -3.00 40.40 -47.68
N ARG A 13 -4.13 41.02 -47.34
CA ARG A 13 -4.94 40.60 -46.18
C ARG A 13 -5.53 39.20 -46.37
N THR A 14 -5.96 38.89 -47.58
CA THR A 14 -6.54 37.59 -47.92
C THR A 14 -5.48 36.49 -47.88
N GLU A 15 -4.30 36.77 -48.42
CA GLU A 15 -3.16 35.84 -48.37
C GLU A 15 -2.70 35.58 -46.93
N LEU A 16 -2.59 36.62 -46.10
CA LEU A 16 -2.28 36.46 -44.67
C LEU A 16 -3.32 35.64 -43.91
N ALA A 17 -4.61 35.77 -44.26
CA ALA A 17 -5.67 34.95 -43.67
C ALA A 17 -5.53 33.46 -44.05
N GLN A 18 -5.19 33.18 -45.31
CA GLN A 18 -4.94 31.82 -45.80
C GLN A 18 -3.72 31.19 -45.14
N VAL A 19 -2.60 31.93 -45.04
CA VAL A 19 -1.37 31.45 -44.37
C VAL A 19 -1.63 31.15 -42.89
N LYS A 20 -2.44 31.98 -42.19
CA LYS A 20 -2.82 31.71 -40.80
C LYS A 20 -3.70 30.47 -40.65
N LEU A 21 -4.63 30.23 -41.57
CA LEU A 21 -5.46 29.03 -41.57
C LEU A 21 -4.63 27.77 -41.85
N ALA A 22 -3.74 27.84 -42.84
CA ALA A 22 -2.80 26.78 -43.15
C ALA A 22 -1.88 26.47 -41.97
N ALA A 23 -1.31 27.50 -41.32
CA ALA A 23 -0.49 27.34 -40.13
C ALA A 23 -1.26 26.70 -38.96
N ARG A 24 -2.52 27.10 -38.72
CA ARG A 24 -3.38 26.46 -37.70
C ARG A 24 -3.64 24.99 -38.02
N SER A 25 -3.97 24.66 -39.27
CA SER A 25 -4.20 23.28 -39.69
C SER A 25 -2.93 22.42 -39.59
N ALA A 26 -1.77 22.99 -39.92
CA ALA A 26 -0.47 22.34 -39.79
C ALA A 26 -0.12 22.13 -38.31
N SER A 27 -0.32 23.11 -37.43
CA SER A 27 -0.14 22.95 -35.98
C SER A 27 -1.07 21.87 -35.41
N GLN A 28 -2.31 21.78 -35.88
CA GLN A 28 -3.27 20.77 -35.45
C GLN A 28 -2.89 19.36 -35.95
N ALA A 29 -2.36 19.25 -37.18
CA ALA A 29 -1.83 18.01 -37.73
C ALA A 29 -0.55 17.56 -37.02
N VAL A 30 0.37 18.49 -36.69
CA VAL A 30 1.59 18.20 -35.94
C VAL A 30 1.26 17.78 -34.50
N ALA A 31 0.28 18.41 -33.84
CA ALA A 31 -0.20 17.97 -32.53
C ALA A 31 -0.81 16.55 -32.59
N SER A 32 -1.53 16.22 -33.66
CA SER A 32 -2.09 14.88 -33.88
C SER A 32 -1.01 13.83 -34.18
N THR A 33 0.08 14.23 -34.84
CA THR A 33 1.20 13.33 -35.19
C THR A 33 2.08 13.04 -33.98
N SER A 34 2.38 14.04 -33.14
CA SER A 34 3.11 13.85 -31.86
C SER A 34 2.29 13.07 -30.81
N ALA A 35 0.95 13.11 -30.88
CA ALA A 35 0.10 12.27 -30.03
C ALA A 35 0.18 10.77 -30.39
N THR A 36 0.86 10.41 -31.48
CA THR A 36 1.21 9.02 -31.82
C THR A 36 2.61 8.66 -31.31
N MET A 37 3.08 9.30 -30.23
CA MET A 37 4.08 8.67 -29.37
C MET A 37 3.49 7.33 -28.94
N ASN A 38 4.08 6.22 -29.40
CA ASN A 38 3.65 4.87 -29.11
C ASN A 38 3.28 4.72 -27.63
N THR A 39 1.99 4.79 -27.30
CA THR A 39 1.48 4.33 -26.01
C THR A 39 1.69 2.83 -26.02
N ARG A 40 2.89 2.38 -25.64
CA ARG A 40 3.21 0.98 -25.46
C ARG A 40 2.13 0.44 -24.53
N MET A 41 1.26 -0.41 -25.07
CA MET A 41 0.28 -1.11 -24.25
C MET A 41 1.07 -1.95 -23.24
N PRO A 42 0.90 -1.72 -21.92
CA PRO A 42 1.63 -2.49 -20.93
C PRO A 42 1.25 -3.97 -21.05
N ASP A 43 2.22 -4.86 -20.85
CA ASP A 43 1.95 -6.30 -20.85
C ASP A 43 1.05 -6.67 -19.64
N PHE A 44 0.30 -7.77 -19.73
CA PHE A 44 -0.61 -8.20 -18.66
C PHE A 44 0.11 -8.45 -17.33
N ARG A 45 1.40 -8.81 -17.39
CA ARG A 45 2.27 -8.97 -16.21
C ARG A 45 2.56 -7.63 -15.56
N GLU A 46 2.94 -6.63 -16.35
CA GLU A 46 3.20 -5.26 -15.88
C GLU A 46 1.93 -4.68 -15.23
N LEU A 47 0.76 -4.84 -15.87
CA LEU A 47 -0.53 -4.37 -15.33
C LEU A 47 -0.90 -4.98 -13.97
N LYS A 48 -0.43 -6.19 -13.67
CA LYS A 48 -0.67 -6.86 -12.40
C LYS A 48 0.26 -6.36 -11.28
N GLU A 49 1.41 -5.79 -11.64
CA GLU A 49 2.39 -5.27 -10.68
C GLU A 49 2.12 -3.81 -10.30
N TYR A 50 1.50 -3.04 -11.20
CA TYR A 50 1.23 -1.63 -10.97
C TYR A 50 0.20 -1.32 -9.88
N VAL A 51 -0.73 -2.24 -9.63
CA VAL A 51 -1.85 -2.02 -8.71
C VAL A 51 -2.01 -3.23 -7.81
N SER A 52 -2.32 -2.99 -6.53
CA SER A 52 -2.60 -4.06 -5.58
C SER A 52 -3.84 -4.87 -5.96
N THR A 53 -3.87 -6.14 -5.55
CA THR A 53 -5.05 -6.98 -5.72
C THR A 53 -6.19 -6.49 -4.80
N PHE A 54 -7.39 -6.36 -5.35
CA PHE A 54 -8.61 -6.06 -4.61
C PHE A 54 -9.31 -7.33 -4.15
N ASP A 55 -9.11 -7.69 -2.89
CA ASP A 55 -9.84 -8.75 -2.21
C ASP A 55 -10.46 -8.22 -0.90
N PRO A 56 -11.78 -7.95 -0.88
CA PRO A 56 -12.48 -7.42 0.29
C PRO A 56 -12.33 -8.26 1.57
N LYS A 57 -11.99 -9.55 1.45
CA LYS A 57 -11.74 -10.41 2.61
C LYS A 57 -10.42 -10.09 3.31
N VAL A 58 -9.45 -9.54 2.60
CA VAL A 58 -8.12 -9.24 3.14
C VAL A 58 -8.18 -7.97 3.98
N PRO A 59 -7.75 -8.01 5.27
CA PRO A 59 -7.74 -6.85 6.17
C PRO A 59 -7.03 -5.62 5.62
N SER A 60 -5.89 -5.81 4.95
CA SER A 60 -5.09 -4.74 4.35
C SER A 60 -5.59 -4.25 2.98
N CYS A 61 -6.58 -4.92 2.37
CA CYS A 61 -7.14 -4.49 1.09
C CYS A 61 -7.72 -3.07 1.19
N LEU A 62 -7.48 -2.23 0.20
CA LEU A 62 -8.07 -0.89 0.14
C LEU A 62 -9.61 -0.99 0.02
N SER A 63 -10.33 0.07 0.42
CA SER A 63 -11.75 0.18 0.09
C SER A 63 -11.92 0.37 -1.42
N ALA A 64 -13.07 -0.03 -1.96
CA ALA A 64 -13.28 -0.05 -3.41
C ALA A 64 -13.05 1.33 -4.07
N ASP A 65 -13.47 2.41 -3.41
CA ASP A 65 -13.29 3.78 -3.86
C ASP A 65 -11.81 4.20 -3.91
N ILE A 66 -11.05 3.89 -2.86
CA ILE A 66 -9.60 4.19 -2.79
C ILE A 66 -8.83 3.33 -3.79
N TRP A 67 -9.18 2.05 -3.92
CA TRP A 67 -8.55 1.14 -4.86
C TRP A 67 -8.77 1.59 -6.32
N VAL A 68 -10.01 1.94 -6.67
CA VAL A 68 -10.32 2.50 -7.99
C VAL A 68 -9.54 3.79 -8.24
N LYS A 69 -9.47 4.69 -7.24
CA LYS A 69 -8.67 5.90 -7.35
C LYS A 69 -7.20 5.59 -7.62
N SER A 70 -6.64 4.56 -6.98
CA SER A 70 -5.24 4.18 -7.22
C SER A 70 -4.97 3.74 -8.67
N ILE A 71 -5.96 3.13 -9.33
CA ILE A 71 -5.89 2.78 -10.76
C ILE A 71 -5.98 4.03 -11.62
N ASP A 72 -6.87 4.98 -11.27
CA ASP A 72 -6.96 6.27 -11.97
C ASP A 72 -5.62 7.02 -11.86
N ASP A 73 -5.11 7.21 -10.64
CA ASP A 73 -3.85 7.91 -10.38
C ASP A 73 -2.68 7.26 -11.13
N THR A 74 -2.57 5.93 -11.11
CA THR A 74 -1.53 5.19 -11.84
C THR A 74 -1.71 5.33 -13.35
N GLY A 75 -2.95 5.22 -13.82
CA GLY A 75 -3.26 5.41 -15.23
C GLY A 75 -2.97 6.82 -15.72
N ASP A 76 -3.09 7.84 -14.86
CA ASP A 76 -2.75 9.21 -15.22
C ASP A 76 -1.23 9.40 -15.35
N VAL A 77 -0.45 8.80 -14.46
CA VAL A 77 1.03 8.81 -14.51
C VAL A 77 1.57 8.18 -15.79
N TYR A 78 0.97 7.08 -16.23
CA TYR A 78 1.41 6.33 -17.41
C TYR A 78 0.54 6.61 -18.65
N GLU A 79 -0.32 7.62 -18.60
CA GLU A 79 -1.21 8.04 -19.70
C GLU A 79 -2.03 6.87 -20.29
N TRP A 80 -2.50 5.97 -19.43
CA TRP A 80 -3.33 4.84 -19.83
C TRP A 80 -4.62 5.32 -20.47
N THR A 81 -5.19 4.49 -21.34
CA THR A 81 -6.56 4.67 -21.81
C THR A 81 -7.56 4.08 -20.82
N ASN A 82 -8.85 4.41 -20.96
CA ASN A 82 -9.91 3.77 -20.17
C ASN A 82 -9.97 2.25 -20.36
N ALA A 83 -9.62 1.75 -21.56
CA ALA A 83 -9.55 0.32 -21.84
C ALA A 83 -8.44 -0.36 -21.01
N VAL A 84 -7.27 0.27 -20.91
CA VAL A 84 -6.15 -0.26 -20.11
C VAL A 84 -6.48 -0.24 -18.62
N ARG A 85 -7.09 0.83 -18.09
CA ARG A 85 -7.55 0.89 -16.69
C ARG A 85 -8.54 -0.23 -16.38
N LEU A 86 -9.53 -0.43 -17.25
CA LEU A 86 -10.51 -1.51 -17.09
C LEU A 86 -9.84 -2.90 -17.14
N HIS A 87 -8.89 -3.11 -18.04
CA HIS A 87 -8.17 -4.38 -18.11
C HIS A 87 -7.31 -4.63 -16.86
N CYS A 88 -6.58 -3.62 -16.40
CA CYS A 88 -5.81 -3.66 -15.15
C CYS A 88 -6.71 -4.01 -13.96
N ALA A 89 -7.86 -3.35 -13.83
CA ALA A 89 -8.79 -3.62 -12.74
C ALA A 89 -9.26 -5.09 -12.75
N ARG A 90 -9.65 -5.61 -13.91
CA ARG A 90 -10.11 -7.00 -14.07
C ARG A 90 -9.04 -8.03 -13.68
N LEU A 91 -7.79 -7.78 -14.05
CA LEU A 91 -6.67 -8.67 -13.71
C LEU A 91 -6.36 -8.69 -12.21
N ASN A 92 -6.66 -7.60 -11.51
CA ASN A 92 -6.34 -7.39 -10.10
C ASN A 92 -7.52 -7.61 -9.15
N LEU A 93 -8.65 -8.18 -9.60
CA LEU A 93 -9.69 -8.64 -8.67
C LEU A 93 -9.25 -9.94 -8.00
N GLY A 94 -9.56 -10.10 -6.72
CA GLY A 94 -9.32 -11.29 -5.91
C GLY A 94 -10.59 -11.77 -5.20
N GLY A 95 -10.57 -13.01 -4.72
CA GLY A 95 -11.62 -13.56 -3.86
C GLY A 95 -13.04 -13.35 -4.38
N CYS A 96 -13.92 -12.82 -3.52
CA CYS A 96 -15.33 -12.56 -3.85
C CYS A 96 -15.53 -11.46 -4.90
N ALA A 97 -14.54 -10.59 -5.14
CA ALA A 97 -14.63 -9.56 -6.16
C ALA A 97 -14.58 -10.14 -7.59
N LYS A 98 -13.89 -11.27 -7.80
CA LYS A 98 -13.95 -11.99 -9.08
C LYS A 98 -15.34 -12.54 -9.35
N LEU A 99 -15.94 -13.20 -8.36
CA LEU A 99 -17.30 -13.75 -8.45
C LEU A 99 -18.33 -12.63 -8.69
N TRP A 100 -18.15 -11.49 -8.03
CA TRP A 100 -18.97 -10.30 -8.26
C TRP A 100 -18.92 -9.86 -9.74
N LEU A 101 -17.72 -9.77 -10.35
CA LEU A 101 -17.60 -9.37 -11.76
C LEU A 101 -18.33 -10.33 -12.70
N GLU A 102 -18.27 -11.64 -12.44
CA GLU A 102 -19.00 -12.66 -13.21
C GLU A 102 -20.53 -12.48 -13.11
N SER A 103 -21.02 -12.00 -11.97
CA SER A 103 -22.46 -11.72 -11.77
C SER A 103 -22.93 -10.34 -12.27
N CYS A 104 -22.01 -9.43 -12.61
CA CYS A 104 -22.31 -8.07 -13.06
C CYS A 104 -21.72 -7.78 -14.46
N PRO A 105 -22.25 -8.39 -15.54
CA PRO A 105 -21.69 -8.26 -16.89
C PRO A 105 -21.67 -6.81 -17.41
N ASN A 106 -22.62 -5.97 -16.99
CA ASN A 106 -22.67 -4.56 -17.36
C ASN A 106 -21.45 -3.76 -16.86
N ALA A 107 -20.80 -4.20 -15.78
CA ALA A 107 -19.60 -3.55 -15.25
C ALA A 107 -18.41 -3.64 -16.21
N MET A 108 -18.46 -4.52 -17.22
CA MET A 108 -17.36 -4.73 -18.17
C MET A 108 -17.42 -3.81 -19.40
N ARG A 109 -18.42 -2.94 -19.52
CA ARG A 109 -18.65 -2.15 -20.74
C ARG A 109 -17.60 -1.06 -20.94
N ASP A 110 -17.33 -0.29 -19.89
CA ASP A 110 -16.44 0.85 -19.92
C ASP A 110 -15.95 1.15 -18.50
N TRP A 111 -14.85 1.91 -18.41
CA TRP A 111 -14.22 2.21 -17.13
C TRP A 111 -15.15 2.98 -16.18
N ALA A 112 -15.93 3.93 -16.68
CA ALA A 112 -16.82 4.73 -15.83
C ALA A 112 -17.92 3.86 -15.19
N THR A 113 -18.52 2.95 -15.97
CA THR A 113 -19.52 1.99 -15.47
C THR A 113 -18.89 1.04 -14.45
N PHE A 114 -17.68 0.52 -14.73
CA PHE A 114 -16.97 -0.34 -13.78
C PHE A 114 -16.76 0.35 -12.42
N LYS A 115 -16.29 1.61 -12.41
CA LYS A 115 -16.06 2.38 -11.19
C LYS A 115 -17.34 2.53 -10.35
N ALA A 116 -18.45 2.87 -11.00
CA ALA A 116 -19.73 3.02 -10.32
C ALA A 116 -20.22 1.70 -9.71
N GLU A 117 -20.16 0.61 -10.48
CA GLU A 117 -20.67 -0.69 -10.05
C GLU A 117 -19.80 -1.33 -8.96
N ILE A 118 -18.46 -1.22 -9.02
CA ILE A 118 -17.59 -1.82 -8.00
C ILE A 118 -17.73 -1.13 -6.64
N VAL A 119 -17.84 0.20 -6.62
CA VAL A 119 -18.07 0.96 -5.38
C VAL A 119 -19.45 0.66 -4.81
N LYS A 120 -20.46 0.45 -5.66
CA LYS A 120 -21.80 0.05 -5.25
C LYS A 120 -21.84 -1.39 -4.71
N GLY A 121 -21.11 -2.31 -5.33
CA GLY A 121 -21.00 -3.71 -4.91
C GLY A 121 -20.23 -3.88 -3.60
N PHE A 122 -19.21 -3.04 -3.37
CA PHE A 122 -18.35 -3.07 -2.19
C PHE A 122 -18.30 -1.70 -1.51
N PRO A 123 -19.42 -1.26 -0.91
CA PRO A 123 -19.48 0.06 -0.30
C PRO A 123 -18.52 0.14 0.88
N SER A 124 -17.80 1.25 1.01
CA SER A 124 -16.89 1.55 2.12
C SER A 124 -17.63 1.86 3.44
N LYS A 125 -18.83 1.30 3.64
CA LYS A 125 -19.61 1.52 4.85
C LYS A 125 -18.84 0.99 6.04
N LYS A 126 -18.34 1.93 6.83
CA LYS A 126 -17.73 1.69 8.13
C LYS A 126 -18.80 1.05 9.00
N ASN A 127 -18.61 -0.21 9.38
CA ASN A 127 -19.41 -0.86 10.41
C ASN A 127 -18.55 -0.92 11.67
N PRO A 128 -18.65 0.08 12.57
CA PRO A 128 -17.76 0.18 13.71
C PRO A 128 -17.88 -1.04 14.63
N ILE A 129 -19.07 -1.65 14.74
CA ILE A 129 -19.28 -2.84 15.58
C ILE A 129 -18.53 -4.04 15.01
N TYR A 130 -18.62 -4.27 13.69
CA TYR A 130 -17.88 -5.33 13.03
C TYR A 130 -16.36 -5.18 13.21
N TYR A 131 -15.84 -3.97 12.95
CA TYR A 131 -14.40 -3.71 13.08
C TYR A 131 -13.93 -3.67 14.54
N HIS A 132 -14.77 -3.24 15.48
CA HIS A 132 -14.51 -3.34 16.92
C HIS A 132 -14.28 -4.79 17.33
N ASN A 133 -15.16 -5.70 16.91
CA ASN A 133 -15.02 -7.14 17.21
C ASN A 133 -13.75 -7.71 16.58
N LEU A 134 -13.46 -7.34 15.33
CA LEU A 134 -12.27 -7.81 14.62
C LEU A 134 -10.97 -7.33 15.29
N LEU A 135 -10.86 -6.03 15.57
CA LEU A 135 -9.73 -5.43 16.32
C LEU A 135 -9.58 -6.03 17.72
N SER A 136 -10.70 -6.25 18.42
CA SER A 136 -10.68 -6.82 19.77
C SER A 136 -10.23 -8.27 19.79
N SER A 137 -10.61 -9.05 18.75
CA SER A 137 -10.26 -10.46 18.62
C SER A 137 -8.84 -10.69 18.11
N ARG A 138 -8.29 -9.76 17.32
CA ARG A 138 -6.93 -9.86 16.79
C ARG A 138 -5.92 -9.71 17.93
N LYS A 139 -5.02 -10.68 18.02
CA LYS A 139 -3.90 -10.75 18.99
C LYS A 139 -2.61 -11.05 18.25
N TRP A 140 -1.50 -10.61 18.82
CA TRP A 140 -0.16 -10.95 18.37
C TRP A 140 0.00 -12.47 18.17
N LYS A 141 0.61 -12.85 17.05
CA LYS A 141 0.89 -14.24 16.65
C LYS A 141 2.40 -14.49 16.65
N PRO A 142 2.86 -15.70 17.00
CA PRO A 142 4.26 -16.06 16.81
C PRO A 142 4.64 -16.03 15.32
N GLY A 143 5.73 -15.33 14.97
CA GLY A 143 6.31 -15.33 13.63
C GLY A 143 5.92 -14.16 12.72
N GLU A 144 5.02 -13.27 13.14
CA GLU A 144 4.84 -11.97 12.48
C GLU A 144 5.81 -10.94 13.06
N THR A 145 6.17 -9.90 12.29
CA THR A 145 6.92 -8.77 12.83
C THR A 145 6.00 -7.78 13.56
N VAL A 146 6.58 -6.98 14.43
CA VAL A 146 5.87 -5.92 15.16
C VAL A 146 5.21 -4.95 14.17
N GLU A 147 5.94 -4.55 13.14
CA GLU A 147 5.47 -3.63 12.12
C GLU A 147 4.29 -4.22 11.33
N GLU A 148 4.37 -5.50 10.94
CA GLU A 148 3.28 -6.19 10.25
C GLU A 148 1.99 -6.15 11.07
N TYR A 149 2.09 -6.51 12.36
CA TYR A 149 0.95 -6.48 13.27
C TYR A 149 0.36 -5.07 13.43
N VAL A 150 1.21 -4.07 13.68
CA VAL A 150 0.79 -2.68 13.90
C VAL A 150 0.11 -2.12 12.66
N TYR A 151 0.70 -2.29 11.47
CA TYR A 151 0.12 -1.76 10.24
C TYR A 151 -1.15 -2.50 9.80
N GLU A 152 -1.27 -3.81 10.05
CA GLU A 152 -2.52 -4.53 9.82
C GLU A 152 -3.65 -4.01 10.72
N MET A 153 -3.38 -3.82 12.01
CA MET A 153 -4.33 -3.26 12.96
C MET A 153 -4.73 -1.83 12.61
N LEU A 154 -3.79 -1.01 12.10
CA LEU A 154 -4.09 0.33 11.61
C LEU A 154 -4.99 0.34 10.38
N ALA A 155 -4.75 -0.58 9.44
CA ALA A 155 -5.62 -0.73 8.27
C ALA A 155 -7.06 -1.09 8.70
N LEU A 156 -7.21 -2.00 9.67
CA LEU A 156 -8.50 -2.34 10.26
C LEU A 156 -9.16 -1.17 11.00
N GLY A 157 -8.38 -0.40 11.77
CA GLY A 157 -8.83 0.81 12.46
C GLY A 157 -9.45 1.83 11.51
N ARG A 158 -8.71 2.18 10.45
CA ARG A 158 -9.17 3.13 9.42
C ARG A 158 -10.43 2.66 8.70
N LYS A 159 -10.50 1.36 8.38
CA LYS A 159 -11.71 0.74 7.79
C LYS A 159 -12.92 0.77 8.72
N GLY A 160 -12.70 0.63 10.02
CA GLY A 160 -13.71 0.80 11.05
C GLY A 160 -14.13 2.25 11.28
N GLY A 161 -13.34 3.21 10.82
CA GLY A 161 -13.53 4.63 11.09
C GLY A 161 -13.02 5.07 12.46
N PHE A 162 -12.16 4.28 13.09
CA PHE A 162 -11.54 4.63 14.35
C PHE A 162 -10.40 5.63 14.12
N ASP A 163 -10.25 6.54 15.07
CA ASP A 163 -9.07 7.40 15.15
C ASP A 163 -7.83 6.58 15.56
N GLU A 164 -6.67 7.23 15.43
CA GLU A 164 -5.38 6.59 15.68
C GLU A 164 -5.22 6.18 17.15
N GLU A 165 -5.59 7.05 18.10
CA GLU A 165 -5.48 6.79 19.54
C GLU A 165 -6.34 5.58 19.95
N THR A 166 -7.58 5.52 19.47
CA THR A 166 -8.47 4.37 19.64
C THR A 166 -7.85 3.10 19.06
N THR A 167 -7.23 3.20 17.88
CA THR A 167 -6.59 2.05 17.22
C THR A 167 -5.36 1.56 17.99
N VAL A 168 -4.51 2.47 18.48
CA VAL A 168 -3.35 2.19 19.34
C VAL A 168 -3.78 1.46 20.62
N THR A 169 -4.93 1.80 21.18
CA THR A 169 -5.49 1.10 22.34
C THR A 169 -5.80 -0.39 22.03
N TYR A 170 -6.33 -0.69 20.85
CA TYR A 170 -6.51 -2.09 20.43
C TYR A 170 -5.18 -2.80 20.20
N ILE A 171 -4.22 -2.11 19.57
CA ILE A 171 -2.89 -2.66 19.28
C ILE A 171 -2.18 -3.08 20.58
N THR A 172 -2.08 -2.16 21.54
CA THR A 172 -1.46 -2.41 22.85
C THR A 172 -2.18 -3.51 23.63
N SER A 173 -3.52 -3.56 23.59
CA SER A 173 -4.32 -4.64 24.19
C SER A 173 -3.98 -6.01 23.59
N GLY A 174 -3.81 -6.09 22.26
CA GLY A 174 -3.46 -7.35 21.59
C GLY A 174 -1.99 -7.77 21.72
N LEU A 175 -1.10 -6.86 22.14
CA LEU A 175 0.32 -7.12 22.43
C LEU A 175 0.60 -7.49 23.89
N ARG A 176 -0.42 -7.54 24.77
CA ARG A 176 -0.22 -7.76 26.21
C ARG A 176 0.64 -8.98 26.55
N GLN A 177 0.48 -10.09 25.82
CA GLN A 177 1.28 -11.31 26.06
C GLN A 177 2.72 -11.20 25.53
N TYR A 178 2.92 -10.47 24.43
CA TYR A 178 4.23 -10.18 23.86
C TYR A 178 5.05 -9.34 24.84
N VAL A 179 4.48 -8.22 25.30
CA VAL A 179 5.11 -7.30 26.26
C VAL A 179 5.35 -7.97 27.62
N LYS A 180 4.42 -8.82 28.08
CA LYS A 180 4.60 -9.56 29.33
C LYS A 180 5.80 -10.53 29.27
N ARG A 181 6.08 -11.11 28.10
CA ARG A 181 7.21 -12.03 27.91
C ARG A 181 8.56 -11.33 28.05
N SER A 182 8.69 -10.12 27.50
CA SER A 182 9.91 -9.32 27.59
C SER A 182 10.12 -8.70 28.98
N GLY A 183 9.13 -8.79 29.87
CA GLY A 183 9.19 -8.19 31.21
C GLY A 183 9.10 -6.66 31.21
N MET A 184 8.78 -6.07 30.06
CA MET A 184 8.63 -4.63 29.88
C MET A 184 7.16 -4.20 29.98
N THR A 185 6.90 -2.89 29.95
CA THR A 185 5.55 -2.31 29.89
C THR A 185 5.54 -1.21 28.85
N ILE A 186 4.50 -1.18 28.00
CA ILE A 186 4.28 -0.07 27.08
C ILE A 186 3.65 1.09 27.86
N GLY A 187 4.18 2.30 27.68
CA GLY A 187 3.64 3.51 28.29
C GLY A 187 2.24 3.90 27.79
N LYS A 188 1.71 5.05 28.24
CA LYS A 188 0.52 5.64 27.61
C LYS A 188 0.94 6.21 26.26
N VAL A 189 0.70 5.44 25.21
CA VAL A 189 1.05 5.81 23.83
C VAL A 189 -0.22 6.19 23.06
N CYS A 190 -0.14 7.29 22.30
CA CYS A 190 -1.28 7.81 21.53
C CYS A 190 -1.03 7.83 20.02
N THR A 191 0.22 7.64 19.55
CA THR A 191 0.56 7.62 18.12
C THR A 191 1.26 6.34 17.73
N VAL A 192 1.20 6.00 16.45
CA VAL A 192 1.82 4.79 15.91
C VAL A 192 3.33 4.87 15.94
N GLU A 193 3.90 6.04 15.68
CA GLU A 193 5.36 6.23 15.64
C GLU A 193 5.97 5.97 17.01
N THR A 194 5.40 6.59 18.04
CA THR A 194 5.85 6.40 19.43
C THR A 194 5.66 4.96 19.89
N LEU A 195 4.61 4.27 19.43
CA LEU A 195 4.39 2.85 19.73
C LEU A 195 5.45 1.96 19.09
N LEU A 196 5.79 2.21 17.83
CA LEU A 196 6.80 1.43 17.11
C LEU A 196 8.19 1.63 17.73
N GLU A 197 8.53 2.84 18.18
CA GLU A 197 9.78 3.09 18.90
C GLU A 197 9.90 2.24 20.17
N GLU A 198 8.85 2.19 21.00
CA GLU A 198 8.87 1.37 22.22
C GLU A 198 8.94 -0.13 21.91
N LEU A 199 8.22 -0.60 20.88
CA LEU A 199 8.22 -2.01 20.52
C LEU A 199 9.58 -2.46 19.93
N ARG A 200 10.23 -1.61 19.13
CA ARG A 200 11.58 -1.87 18.62
C ARG A 200 12.62 -1.90 19.74
N TRP A 201 12.43 -1.09 20.77
CA TRP A 201 13.27 -1.15 21.96
C TRP A 201 13.09 -2.49 22.70
N ILE A 202 11.85 -2.98 22.84
CA ILE A 202 11.57 -4.31 23.41
C ILE A 202 12.28 -5.41 22.63
N ASP A 203 12.19 -5.41 21.29
CA ASP A 203 12.88 -6.38 20.44
C ASP A 203 14.41 -6.37 20.65
N SER A 204 14.99 -5.17 20.77
CA SER A 204 16.43 -5.01 21.03
C SER A 204 16.83 -5.61 22.39
N VAL A 205 16.04 -5.35 23.43
CA VAL A 205 16.28 -5.88 24.78
C VAL A 205 16.16 -7.41 24.79
N ASP A 206 15.13 -7.97 24.15
CA ASP A 206 14.91 -9.41 24.04
C ASP A 206 16.06 -10.10 23.27
N ALA A 207 16.54 -9.48 22.18
CA ALA A 207 17.69 -9.99 21.42
C ALA A 207 18.98 -10.01 22.26
N VAL A 208 19.24 -8.95 23.04
CA VAL A 208 20.38 -8.90 23.97
C VAL A 208 20.24 -9.97 25.06
N ALA A 209 19.05 -10.15 25.63
CA ALA A 209 18.80 -11.17 26.65
C ALA A 209 19.03 -12.60 26.10
N ALA A 210 18.55 -12.89 24.88
CA ALA A 210 18.76 -14.17 24.22
C ALA A 210 20.25 -14.47 23.99
N SER A 211 21.05 -13.47 23.63
CA SER A 211 22.50 -13.62 23.42
C SER A 211 23.25 -14.01 24.71
N LYS A 212 22.82 -13.50 25.88
CA LYS A 212 23.45 -13.79 27.19
C LYS A 212 23.13 -15.19 27.71
N VAL A 213 21.99 -15.76 27.33
CA VAL A 213 21.57 -17.12 27.73
C VAL A 213 22.26 -18.19 26.90
N ALA A 214 22.69 -17.86 25.67
CA ALA A 214 23.35 -18.79 24.76
C ALA A 214 24.82 -19.08 25.10
N ASP A 215 25.37 -18.50 26.18
CA ASP A 215 26.75 -18.69 26.60
C ASP A 215 26.84 -19.52 27.91
N PRO A 216 26.82 -20.87 27.85
CA PRO A 216 27.04 -21.69 29.03
C PRO A 216 28.55 -21.95 29.16
N SER A 217 29.26 -21.10 29.90
CA SER A 217 30.58 -21.45 30.44
C SER A 217 30.41 -22.12 31.81
N PRO A 218 30.68 -23.43 31.96
CA PRO A 218 30.67 -24.06 33.26
C PRO A 218 32.03 -23.87 33.94
N ALA A 219 31.98 -23.25 35.10
CA ALA A 219 33.08 -23.20 36.05
C ALA A 219 33.64 -24.61 36.35
N VAL A 220 34.95 -24.77 36.27
CA VAL A 220 35.70 -25.79 36.99
C VAL A 220 36.65 -25.09 37.94
N GLN A 221 36.20 -24.89 39.18
CA GLN A 221 37.09 -24.63 40.32
C GLN A 221 37.39 -25.96 41.03
N SER A 222 38.66 -26.11 41.43
CA SER A 222 39.13 -26.83 42.62
C SER A 222 39.09 -28.37 42.67
N ALA A 223 40.19 -28.98 42.24
CA ALA A 223 40.92 -30.07 42.92
C ALA A 223 42.29 -30.16 42.22
N GLN A 224 43.46 -30.04 42.86
CA GLN A 224 43.95 -30.93 43.89
C GLN A 224 44.93 -30.22 44.83
N ARG A 225 44.65 -30.35 46.13
CA ARG A 225 45.59 -30.09 47.22
C ARG A 225 46.66 -31.18 47.24
N LYS A 226 47.92 -30.72 47.31
CA LYS A 226 49.03 -31.22 48.15
C LYS A 226 49.09 -32.75 48.39
N THR A 227 50.06 -33.39 47.77
CA THR A 227 50.70 -34.61 48.29
C THR A 227 52.18 -34.34 48.48
N LEU A 228 52.62 -34.19 49.73
CA LEU A 228 54.01 -34.41 50.13
C LEU A 228 54.12 -34.76 51.62
N LYS A 229 54.70 -35.95 51.83
CA LYS A 229 55.37 -36.52 53.03
C LYS A 229 54.42 -37.07 54.10
N SER A 230 54.61 -38.25 54.70
CA SER A 230 55.86 -38.94 55.13
C SER A 230 55.50 -40.39 55.58
N ILE A 231 56.28 -41.44 55.24
CA ILE A 231 57.24 -42.19 56.11
C ILE A 231 56.66 -43.42 56.88
N THR A 232 57.17 -44.63 56.53
CA THR A 232 57.78 -45.69 57.41
C THR A 232 57.16 -47.09 57.65
N PHE A 233 58.09 -48.09 57.65
CA PHE A 233 58.13 -49.51 58.12
C PHE A 233 57.31 -50.55 57.33
N MET A 234 57.80 -51.72 56.89
CA MET A 234 58.94 -52.60 57.25
C MET A 234 59.62 -53.18 56.01
#